data_AF-A0AAE6KDW2-F1
#
_entry.id   AF-A0AAE6KDW2-F1
#
_cell.length_a   1.000
_cell.length_b   1.000
_cell.length_c   1.000
_cell.angle_alpha   90.00
_cell.angle_beta   90.00
_cell.angle_gamma   90.00
#
_symmetry.space_group_name_H-M   'P 1'
#
loop_
_entity.id
_entity.type
_entity.pdbx_description
1 polymer ?
#
loop_
_entity_poly.entity_id
_entity_poly.type
_entity_poly.pdbx_seq_one_letter_code
_entity_poly.pdbx_strand_id
1 'polypeptide(L)'
;MVIINNGMLLNEFRGLLTNGYIQLFLWVVVGDIVTGLCKGIFVKEANSTKGLLGIVKHMLVVCLVIIAYPYLKIMNLETFATAFVFFYIAVYGISITENLGQLGVPIPNWVKERLSKLQDTNTNPSVKNTNSEKDYGDGQEFTERKDD
;
A
#
# COMPACT_ATOMS: atom_id res chain seq x y z
N MET A 1 14.63 -26.95 20.01
CA MET A 1 13.84 -25.85 20.61
C MET A 1 14.73 -24.64 20.69
N VAL A 2 14.38 -23.52 20.03
CA VAL A 2 15.13 -22.27 20.15
C VAL A 2 14.81 -21.66 21.53
N ILE A 3 15.82 -21.48 22.37
CA ILE A 3 15.65 -20.86 23.68
C ILE A 3 15.87 -19.36 23.51
N ILE A 4 14.77 -18.59 23.53
CA ILE A 4 14.83 -17.13 23.46
C ILE A 4 15.17 -16.62 24.87
N ASN A 5 16.36 -16.06 25.03
CA ASN A 5 16.76 -15.39 26.28
C ASN A 5 16.86 -13.87 26.08
N ASN A 6 16.70 -13.11 27.16
CA ASN A 6 16.70 -11.65 27.09
C ASN A 6 18.05 -11.08 26.62
N GLY A 7 19.16 -11.78 26.89
CA GLY A 7 20.50 -11.36 26.44
C GLY A 7 20.68 -11.40 24.93
N MET A 8 20.24 -12.50 24.30
CA MET A 8 20.24 -12.69 22.84
C MET A 8 19.31 -11.69 22.17
N LEU A 9 18.11 -11.49 22.73
CA LEU A 9 17.16 -10.50 22.25
C LEU A 9 17.79 -9.10 22.25
N LEU A 10 18.36 -8.66 23.38
CA LEU A 10 19.01 -7.35 23.48
C LEU A 10 20.19 -7.19 22.52
N ASN A 11 20.93 -8.26 22.25
CA ASN A 11 22.01 -8.23 21.26
C ASN A 11 21.49 -7.96 19.85
N GLU A 12 20.44 -8.67 19.42
CA GLU A 12 19.82 -8.45 18.11
C GLU A 12 19.17 -7.06 18.01
N PHE A 13 18.51 -6.58 19.07
CA PHE A 13 17.95 -5.23 19.10
C PHE A 13 19.02 -4.14 18.98
N ARG A 14 20.19 -4.31 19.60
CA ARG A 14 21.33 -3.40 19.40
C ARG A 14 21.85 -3.44 17.97
N GLY A 15 21.89 -4.63 17.36
CA GLY A 15 22.30 -4.82 15.98
C GLY A 15 21.37 -4.20 14.93
N LEU A 16 20.10 -3.93 15.28
CA LEU A 16 19.11 -3.33 14.36
C LEU A 16 19.58 -1.99 13.79
N LEU A 17 20.09 -1.09 14.64
CA LEU A 17 20.48 0.26 14.21
C LEU A 17 21.72 0.26 13.30
N THR A 18 22.56 -0.75 13.41
CA THR A 18 23.75 -0.93 12.56
C THR A 18 23.46 -1.73 11.28
N ASN A 19 22.28 -2.34 11.16
CA ASN A 19 21.92 -3.18 10.04
C ASN A 19 21.54 -2.35 8.81
N GLY A 20 22.28 -2.51 7.70
CA GLY A 20 22.08 -1.74 6.48
C GLY A 20 20.68 -1.88 5.86
N TYR A 21 20.04 -3.05 5.96
CA TYR A 21 18.69 -3.25 5.43
C TYR A 21 17.64 -2.50 6.24
N ILE A 22 17.78 -2.47 7.57
CA ILE A 22 16.91 -1.72 8.48
C ILE A 22 17.12 -0.21 8.28
N GLN A 23 18.37 0.25 8.13
CA GLN A 23 18.66 1.64 7.81
C GLN A 23 18.02 2.07 6.49
N LEU A 24 18.18 1.27 5.43
CA LEU A 24 17.53 1.52 4.14
C LEU A 24 16.01 1.59 4.28
N PHE A 25 15.40 0.65 5.00
CA PHE A 25 13.97 0.66 5.28
C PHE A 25 13.53 1.95 5.99
N LEU A 26 14.22 2.38 7.03
CA LEU A 26 13.91 3.62 7.74
C LEU A 26 14.01 4.84 6.82
N TRP A 27 15.05 4.92 5.99
CA TRP A 27 15.19 6.00 5.01
C TRP A 27 14.06 6.02 3.99
N VAL A 28 13.62 4.85 3.53
CA VAL A 28 12.49 4.74 2.61
C VAL A 28 11.19 5.18 3.29
N VAL A 29 10.93 4.79 4.55
CA VAL A 29 9.75 5.28 5.30
C VAL A 29 9.78 6.80 5.48
N VAL A 30 10.94 7.36 5.84
CA VAL A 30 11.10 8.82 5.96
C VAL A 30 10.83 9.50 4.63
N GLY A 31 11.36 8.97 3.52
CA GLY A 31 11.09 9.47 2.17
C GLY A 31 9.60 9.43 1.81
N ASP A 32 8.89 8.37 2.20
CA ASP A 32 7.45 8.26 1.96
C ASP A 32 6.64 9.30 2.75
N ILE A 33 6.98 9.52 4.03
CA ILE A 33 6.36 10.57 4.85
C ILE A 33 6.60 11.96 4.22
N VAL A 34 7.84 12.25 3.83
CA VAL A 34 8.21 13.53 3.22
C VAL A 34 7.49 13.75 1.90
N THR A 35 7.49 12.75 1.00
CA THR A 35 6.80 12.87 -0.29
C THR A 35 5.28 12.97 -0.13
N GLY A 36 4.69 12.27 0.84
CA GLY A 36 3.28 12.38 1.19
C GLY A 36 2.90 13.77 1.72
N LEU A 37 3.75 14.37 2.55
CA LEU A 37 3.59 15.76 3.02
C LEU A 37 3.69 16.76 1.86
N CYS A 38 4.72 16.65 1.01
CA CYS A 38 4.91 17.51 -0.15
C CYS A 38 3.70 17.49 -1.09
N LYS A 39 3.17 16.29 -1.36
CA LYS A 39 1.94 16.09 -2.14
C LYS A 39 0.74 16.80 -1.52
N GLY A 40 0.53 16.66 -0.21
CA GLY A 40 -0.57 17.34 0.48
C GLY A 40 -0.52 18.86 0.38
N ILE A 41 0.69 19.43 0.40
CA ILE A 41 0.91 20.88 0.22
C ILE A 41 0.65 21.29 -1.24
N PHE A 42 1.17 20.54 -2.21
CA PHE A 42 1.08 20.88 -3.63
C PHE A 42 -0.36 20.80 -4.17
N VAL A 43 -1.13 19.80 -3.73
CA VAL A 43 -2.52 19.59 -4.14
C VAL A 43 -3.50 20.53 -3.40
N LYS A 44 -3.02 21.38 -2.48
CA LYS A 44 -3.82 22.29 -1.64
C LYS A 44 -4.92 21.64 -0.79
N GLU A 45 -4.99 20.31 -0.75
CA GLU A 45 -5.94 19.54 0.07
C GLU A 45 -5.28 18.98 1.34
N ALA A 46 -4.56 19.85 2.07
CA ALA A 46 -3.93 19.47 3.33
C ALA A 46 -4.97 19.32 4.44
N ASN A 47 -5.65 18.17 4.50
CA ASN A 47 -6.45 17.81 5.67
C ASN A 47 -5.52 17.22 6.75
N SER A 48 -5.32 17.98 7.82
CA SER A 48 -4.46 17.61 8.96
C SER A 48 -4.80 16.21 9.53
N THR A 49 -6.09 15.84 9.57
CA THR A 49 -6.54 14.52 10.04
C THR A 49 -6.03 13.40 9.13
N LYS A 50 -6.04 13.59 7.80
CA LYS A 50 -5.49 12.61 6.84
C LYS A 50 -3.96 12.51 6.99
N GLY A 51 -3.28 13.64 7.21
CA GLY A 51 -1.84 13.67 7.43
C GLY A 51 -1.41 12.92 8.70
N LEU A 52 -2.10 13.16 9.82
CA LEU A 52 -1.83 12.46 11.08
C LEU A 52 -2.08 10.95 10.96
N LEU A 53 -3.19 10.56 10.31
CA LEU A 53 -3.50 9.14 10.08
C LEU A 53 -2.42 8.45 9.23
N GLY A 54 -1.87 9.17 8.24
CA GLY A 54 -0.71 8.72 7.47
C GLY A 54 0.47 8.43 8.38
N ILE A 55 0.91 9.42 9.17
CA ILE A 55 2.04 9.30 10.11
C ILE A 55 1.85 8.11 11.07
N VAL A 56 0.65 7.95 11.64
CA VAL A 56 0.33 6.82 12.52
C VAL A 56 0.51 5.49 11.80
N LYS A 57 0.04 5.36 10.55
CA LYS A 57 0.21 4.14 9.75
C LYS A 57 1.69 3.81 9.53
N HIS A 58 2.53 4.80 9.22
CA HIS A 58 3.98 4.59 9.06
C HIS A 58 4.62 4.11 10.37
N MET A 59 4.27 4.74 11.50
CA MET A 59 4.81 4.35 12.81
C MET A 59 4.44 2.92 13.21
N LEU A 60 3.19 2.50 12.96
CA LEU A 60 2.74 1.13 13.25
C LEU A 60 3.55 0.09 12.49
N VAL A 61 3.84 0.33 11.21
CA VAL A 61 4.64 -0.58 10.38
C VAL A 61 6.11 -0.58 10.80
N VAL A 62 6.69 0.58 11.12
CA VAL A 62 8.06 0.65 11.65
C VAL A 62 8.17 -0.16 12.95
N CYS A 63 7.23 0.01 13.87
CA CYS A 63 7.17 -0.79 15.10
C CYS A 63 7.06 -2.30 14.80
N LEU A 64 6.20 -2.69 13.86
CA LEU A 64 6.06 -4.08 13.43
C LEU A 64 7.39 -4.66 12.94
N VAL A 65 8.12 -3.93 12.09
CA VAL A 65 9.41 -4.38 11.53
C VAL A 65 10.50 -4.48 12.60
N ILE A 66 10.61 -3.47 13.47
CA ILE A 66 11.59 -3.44 14.57
C ILE A 66 11.37 -4.61 15.53
N ILE A 67 10.11 -4.98 15.80
CA ILE A 67 9.79 -6.13 16.64
C ILE A 67 10.03 -7.43 15.89
N ALA A 68 9.48 -7.60 14.68
CA ALA A 68 9.50 -8.89 13.97
C ALA A 68 10.91 -9.33 13.52
N TYR A 69 11.75 -8.40 13.07
CA TYR A 69 13.08 -8.72 12.53
C TYR A 69 13.99 -9.50 13.50
N PRO A 70 14.23 -9.06 14.75
CA PRO A 70 15.08 -9.79 15.69
C PRO A 70 14.50 -11.17 16.04
N TYR A 71 13.17 -11.31 16.15
CA TYR A 71 12.55 -12.61 16.38
C TYR A 71 12.79 -13.56 15.20
N LEU A 72 12.65 -13.10 13.96
CA LEU A 72 12.92 -13.91 12.77
C LEU A 72 14.40 -14.33 12.71
N LYS A 73 15.35 -13.44 13.07
CA LYS A 73 16.77 -13.82 13.16
C LYS A 73 17.03 -14.89 14.22
N ILE A 74 16.48 -14.73 15.43
CA ILE A 74 16.65 -15.69 16.54
C ILE A 74 16.08 -17.08 16.18
N MET A 75 15.01 -17.12 15.39
CA MET A 75 14.42 -18.36 14.88
C MET A 75 15.23 -19.03 13.76
N ASN A 76 16.43 -18.53 13.43
CA ASN A 76 17.25 -18.96 12.28
C ASN A 76 16.54 -18.77 10.92
N LEU A 77 15.66 -17.77 10.83
CA LEU A 77 14.93 -17.40 9.61
C LEU A 77 15.48 -16.10 9.01
N GLU A 78 16.81 -15.93 9.00
CA GLU A 78 17.47 -14.67 8.57
C GLU A 78 17.12 -14.28 7.13
N THR A 79 17.05 -15.24 6.21
CA THR A 79 16.61 -15.00 4.82
C THR A 79 15.18 -14.45 4.78
N PHE A 80 14.29 -14.99 5.61
CA PHE A 80 12.91 -14.50 5.71
C PHE A 80 12.85 -13.14 6.40
N ALA A 81 13.66 -12.89 7.43
CA ALA A 81 13.77 -11.59 8.09
C ALA A 81 14.16 -10.50 7.08
N THR A 82 15.15 -10.81 6.23
CA THR A 82 15.61 -9.91 5.17
C THR A 82 14.53 -9.72 4.11
N ALA A 83 13.93 -10.80 3.60
CA ALA A 83 12.84 -10.73 2.63
C ALA A 83 11.64 -9.93 3.17
N PHE A 84 11.32 -10.08 4.46
CA PHE A 84 10.25 -9.34 5.14
C PHE A 84 10.53 -7.83 5.18
N VAL A 85 11.78 -7.42 5.45
CA VAL A 85 12.18 -6.00 5.37
C VAL A 85 12.09 -5.49 3.93
N PHE A 86 12.60 -6.25 2.96
CA PHE A 86 12.52 -5.87 1.54
C PHE A 86 11.08 -5.78 1.02
N PHE A 87 10.18 -6.62 1.51
CA PHE A 87 8.75 -6.52 1.21
C PHE A 87 8.19 -5.16 1.63
N TYR A 88 8.48 -4.71 2.86
CA TYR A 88 8.03 -3.39 3.30
C TYR A 88 8.75 -2.23 2.59
N ILE A 89 10.03 -2.38 2.25
CA ILE A 89 10.73 -1.42 1.38
C ILE A 89 9.99 -1.28 0.05
N ALA A 90 9.56 -2.39 -0.57
CA ALA A 90 8.81 -2.34 -1.83
C ALA A 90 7.43 -1.68 -1.64
N VAL A 91 6.71 -1.99 -0.56
CA VAL A 91 5.42 -1.35 -0.23
C VAL A 91 5.57 0.17 -0.13
N TYR A 92 6.60 0.65 0.57
CA TYR A 92 6.85 2.09 0.68
C TYR A 92 7.43 2.70 -0.59
N GLY A 93 8.24 1.96 -1.36
CA GLY A 93 8.72 2.38 -2.66
C GLY A 93 7.58 2.62 -3.65
N ILE A 94 6.54 1.80 -3.62
CA ILE A 94 5.32 2.00 -4.42
C ILE A 94 4.61 3.29 -3.98
N SER A 95 4.45 3.52 -2.68
CA SER A 95 3.82 4.74 -2.13
C SER A 95 4.58 6.02 -2.52
N ILE A 96 5.92 6.02 -2.41
CA ILE A 96 6.78 7.11 -2.88
C ILE A 96 6.56 7.36 -4.38
N THR A 97 6.59 6.29 -5.18
CA THR A 97 6.41 6.39 -6.63
C THR A 97 5.05 7.02 -6.98
N GLU A 98 3.99 6.65 -6.27
CA GLU A 98 2.68 7.28 -6.43
C GLU A 98 2.71 8.77 -6.06
N ASN A 99 3.30 9.13 -4.91
CA ASN A 99 3.39 10.52 -4.46
C ASN A 99 4.20 11.38 -5.44
N LEU A 100 5.32 10.86 -5.96
CA LEU A 100 6.15 11.53 -6.96
C LEU A 100 5.38 11.75 -8.28
N GLY A 101 4.60 10.77 -8.72
CA GLY A 101 3.77 10.88 -9.92
C GLY A 101 2.69 11.97 -9.79
N GLN A 102 2.10 12.11 -8.61
CA GLN A 102 1.13 13.17 -8.30
C GLN A 102 1.79 14.56 -8.19
N LEU A 103 3.07 14.61 -7.80
CA LEU A 103 3.88 15.84 -7.79
C LEU A 103 4.39 16.25 -9.18
N GLY A 104 4.10 15.47 -10.22
CA GLY A 104 4.52 15.77 -11.60
C GLY A 104 5.96 15.35 -11.92
N VAL A 105 6.59 14.53 -11.07
CA VAL A 105 7.90 13.95 -11.38
C VAL A 105 7.72 12.95 -12.54
N PRO A 106 8.55 13.02 -13.59
CA PRO A 106 8.45 12.12 -14.73
C PRO A 106 8.78 10.68 -14.30
N ILE A 107 7.77 9.81 -14.33
CA ILE A 107 7.88 8.37 -14.03
C ILE A 107 7.59 7.60 -15.33
N PRO A 108 8.33 6.52 -15.63
CA PRO A 108 8.09 5.73 -16.82
C PRO A 108 6.64 5.21 -16.91
N ASN A 109 6.04 5.31 -18.11
CA ASN A 109 4.63 4.94 -18.33
C ASN A 109 4.30 3.50 -17.92
N TRP A 110 5.23 2.57 -18.10
CA TRP A 110 5.05 1.17 -17.71
C TRP A 110 4.91 0.99 -16.19
N VAL A 111 5.52 1.86 -15.37
CA VAL A 111 5.35 1.85 -13.91
C VAL A 111 3.97 2.36 -13.55
N LYS A 112 3.57 3.49 -14.15
CA LYS A 112 2.29 4.14 -13.87
C LYS A 112 1.09 3.23 -14.20
N GLU A 113 1.15 2.54 -15.33
CA GLU A 113 0.10 1.60 -15.77
C GLU A 113 -0.04 0.37 -14.86
N ARG A 114 1.05 -0.06 -14.21
CA ARG A 114 1.01 -1.19 -13.27
C ARG A 114 0.48 -0.76 -11.90
N LEU A 115 0.84 0.45 -11.45
CA LEU A 115 0.31 1.03 -10.21
C LEU A 115 -1.20 1.30 -10.29
N SER A 116 -1.71 1.81 -11.42
CA SER A 116 -3.15 2.06 -11.56
C SER A 116 -4.00 0.79 -11.46
N LYS A 117 -3.54 -0.32 -12.09
CA LYS A 117 -4.22 -1.62 -12.02
C LYS A 117 -4.28 -2.20 -10.60
N LEU A 118 -3.28 -1.91 -9.76
CA LEU A 118 -3.28 -2.31 -8.35
C LEU A 118 -4.32 -1.52 -7.53
N GLN A 119 -4.58 -0.25 -7.87
CA GLN A 119 -5.62 0.55 -7.21
C GLN A 119 -7.02 0.11 -7.59
N ASP A 120 -7.28 -0.19 -8.86
CA ASP A 120 -8.59 -0.65 -9.35
C ASP A 120 -9.07 -1.93 -8.65
N THR A 121 -8.13 -2.78 -8.23
CA THR A 121 -8.43 -4.03 -7.50
C THR A 121 -8.83 -3.79 -6.04
N ASN A 122 -8.40 -2.67 -5.44
CA ASN A 122 -8.70 -2.36 -4.03
C ASN A 122 -9.97 -1.50 -3.85
N THR A 123 -10.47 -0.85 -4.92
CA THR A 123 -11.64 0.04 -4.88
C THR A 123 -12.92 -0.56 -5.45
N ASN A 124 -12.90 -1.79 -5.96
CA ASN A 124 -14.08 -2.38 -6.58
C ASN A 124 -14.15 -3.91 -6.39
N PRO A 125 -14.89 -4.43 -5.39
CA PRO A 125 -15.54 -5.72 -5.56
C PRO A 125 -16.66 -5.50 -6.58
N SER A 126 -16.30 -5.40 -7.86
CA SER A 126 -17.28 -5.33 -8.93
C SER A 126 -18.04 -6.64 -8.94
N VAL A 127 -19.26 -6.60 -8.38
CA VAL A 127 -20.36 -7.46 -8.79
C VAL A 127 -20.39 -7.40 -10.31
N LYS A 128 -19.89 -8.46 -10.95
CA LYS A 128 -20.18 -8.73 -12.36
C LYS A 128 -21.68 -9.03 -12.43
N ASN A 129 -22.48 -7.98 -12.64
CA ASN A 129 -23.83 -8.16 -13.16
C ASN A 129 -23.69 -8.55 -14.63
N THR A 130 -23.56 -9.85 -14.88
CA THR A 130 -23.87 -10.45 -16.17
C THR A 130 -25.39 -10.39 -16.37
N ASN A 131 -25.89 -9.25 -16.84
CA ASN A 131 -27.18 -9.22 -17.50
C ASN A 131 -26.92 -9.37 -19.00
N SER A 132 -26.88 -10.62 -19.43
CA SER A 132 -27.16 -10.99 -20.80
C SER A 132 -28.62 -10.64 -21.05
N GLU A 133 -28.85 -9.45 -21.61
CA GLU A 133 -30.16 -9.02 -22.08
C GLU A 133 -30.54 -9.89 -23.28
N LYS A 134 -31.34 -10.92 -22.99
CA LYS A 134 -32.01 -11.72 -24.02
C LYS A 134 -33.22 -10.94 -24.49
N ASP A 135 -33.04 -10.36 -25.67
CA ASP A 135 -34.09 -9.92 -26.59
C ASP A 135 -35.21 -10.97 -26.69
N TYR A 136 -36.42 -10.54 -26.34
CA TYR A 136 -37.67 -11.23 -26.69
C TYR A 136 -38.76 -10.18 -26.93
N GLY A 137 -38.93 -9.82 -28.20
CA GLY A 137 -40.22 -9.93 -28.89
C GLY A 137 -41.30 -8.90 -28.55
N ASP A 138 -41.35 -7.89 -29.42
CA ASP A 138 -42.52 -7.23 -30.01
C ASP A 138 -43.91 -7.73 -29.57
N GLY A 139 -44.74 -6.78 -29.13
CA GLY A 139 -46.13 -6.95 -28.75
C GLY A 139 -46.83 -5.60 -28.72
N GLN A 140 -47.14 -5.09 -29.91
CA GLN A 140 -47.98 -3.92 -30.12
C GLN A 140 -49.37 -4.12 -29.50
N GLU A 141 -49.85 -3.15 -28.73
CA GLU A 141 -51.27 -2.83 -28.68
C GLU A 141 -51.44 -1.33 -28.43
N PHE A 142 -51.49 -0.58 -29.53
CA PHE A 142 -51.87 0.82 -29.57
C PHE A 142 -53.40 0.89 -29.59
N THR A 143 -53.96 1.53 -28.58
CA THR A 143 -55.39 1.80 -28.42
C THR A 143 -55.91 2.65 -29.59
N GLU A 144 -56.86 2.11 -30.36
CA GLU A 144 -57.60 2.87 -31.38
C GLU A 144 -59.01 3.24 -30.89
N ARG A 145 -59.52 4.31 -31.52
CA ARG A 145 -60.54 5.25 -31.08
C ARG A 145 -61.95 4.72 -30.89
N LYS A 146 -62.60 5.48 -30.02
CA LYS A 146 -64.02 5.77 -29.87
C LYS A 146 -64.68 6.34 -31.16
N ASP A 147 -65.96 5.99 -31.31
CA ASP A 147 -67.06 6.72 -32.01
C ASP A 147 -67.28 6.40 -33.50
N ASP A 148 -68.36 5.63 -33.78
CA ASP A 148 -69.47 5.88 -34.75
C ASP A 148 -70.18 4.56 -35.16
#